data_AF-A0A7V9PGP1-F1
#
_entry.id   AF-A0A7V9PGP1-F1
#
_cell.length_a   1.000
_cell.length_b   1.000
_cell.length_c   1.000
_cell.angle_alpha   90.00
_cell.angle_beta   90.00
_cell.angle_gamma   90.00
#
_symmetry.space_group_name_H-M   'P 1'
#
loop_
_entity.id
_entity.type
_entity.pdbx_description
1 polymer ?
#
loop_
_entity_poly.entity_id
_entity_poly.type
_entity_poly.pdbx_seq_one_letter_code
_entity_poly.pdbx_strand_id
1 'polypeptide(L)'
;GMGREEAHAVIREHALAVAESVRDHGRPNDLLDRLAADPRLPVDADELAALVADPAAFTGAAGRQVATLTAAVATVVARHPVAANYQPAPIL
;
A
#
# COMPACT_ATOMS: atom_id res chain seq x y z
N GLY A 1 -18.61 17.60 3.49
CA GLY A 1 -19.04 18.88 4.08
C GLY A 1 -17.91 19.87 4.25
N MET A 2 -16.70 19.41 4.60
CA MET A 2 -15.50 20.23 4.71
C MET A 2 -14.87 20.56 3.34
N GLY A 3 -14.18 21.69 3.24
CA GLY A 3 -13.40 22.06 2.05
C GLY A 3 -12.15 21.19 1.89
N ARG A 4 -11.82 20.81 0.65
CA ARG A 4 -10.69 19.90 0.35
C ARG A 4 -9.37 20.38 0.95
N GLU A 5 -9.07 21.67 0.83
CA GLU A 5 -7.80 22.23 1.30
C GLU A 5 -7.72 22.27 2.84
N GLU A 6 -8.86 22.49 3.50
CA GLU A 6 -8.97 22.45 4.96
C GLU A 6 -8.77 21.02 5.48
N ALA A 7 -9.44 20.04 4.87
CA ALA A 7 -9.24 18.63 5.17
C ALA A 7 -7.78 18.21 4.95
N HIS A 8 -7.19 18.64 3.83
CA HIS A 8 -5.79 18.36 3.52
C HIS A 8 -4.84 18.92 4.57
N ALA A 9 -5.06 20.16 5.03
CA ALA A 9 -4.23 20.79 6.05
C ALA A 9 -4.26 20.02 7.37
N VAL A 10 -5.45 19.60 7.83
CA VAL A 10 -5.60 18.80 9.07
C VAL A 10 -4.94 17.43 8.94
N ILE A 11 -5.15 16.73 7.82
CA ILE A 11 -4.51 15.41 7.58
C ILE A 11 -2.99 15.55 7.55
N ARG A 12 -2.47 16.59 6.89
CA ARG A 12 -1.03 16.86 6.80
C ARG A 12 -0.42 17.16 8.17
N GLU A 13 -1.09 17.94 9.00
CA GLU A 13 -0.66 18.26 10.37
C GLU A 13 -0.42 16.98 11.18
N HIS A 14 -1.42 16.08 11.23
CA HIS A 14 -1.30 14.81 11.94
C HIS A 14 -0.26 13.88 11.31
N ALA A 15 -0.22 13.76 9.98
CA ALA A 15 0.73 12.90 9.29
C ALA A 15 2.19 13.30 9.59
N LEU A 16 2.49 14.60 9.65
CA LEU A 16 3.82 15.10 10.00
C LEU A 16 4.16 14.78 11.47
N ALA A 17 3.24 15.03 12.40
CA ALA A 17 3.45 14.74 13.82
C ALA A 17 3.65 13.23 14.08
N VAL A 18 2.94 12.36 13.36
CA VAL A 18 3.13 10.90 13.44
C VAL A 18 4.48 10.51 12.83
N ALA A 19 4.84 11.05 11.67
CA ALA A 19 6.11 10.74 11.01
C ALA A 19 7.33 11.18 11.84
N GLU A 20 7.25 12.28 12.58
CA GLU A 20 8.23 12.68 13.59
C GLU A 20 8.25 11.66 14.74
N SER A 21 7.11 11.39 15.37
CA SER A 21 7.01 10.49 16.53
C SER A 21 7.50 9.06 16.24
N VAL A 22 7.24 8.54 15.04
CA VAL A 22 7.71 7.22 14.61
C VAL A 22 9.23 7.22 14.43
N ARG A 23 9.79 8.23 13.73
CA ARG A 23 11.21 8.29 13.42
C ARG A 23 12.08 8.59 14.64
N ASP A 24 11.67 9.57 15.43
CA ASP A 24 12.55 10.18 16.44
C ASP A 24 12.30 9.59 17.82
N HIS A 25 11.15 8.94 18.03
CA HIS A 25 10.75 8.38 19.33
C HIS A 25 10.36 6.90 19.26
N GLY A 26 10.46 6.26 18.09
CA GLY A 26 10.15 4.83 17.92
C GLY A 26 8.72 4.44 18.29
N ARG A 27 7.79 5.40 18.24
CA ARG A 27 6.38 5.17 18.60
C ARG A 27 5.65 4.43 17.47
N PRO A 28 4.59 3.67 17.76
CA PRO A 28 3.74 3.08 16.73
C PRO A 28 3.05 4.18 15.90
N ASN A 29 2.65 3.84 14.67
CA ASN A 29 1.83 4.72 13.83
C ASN A 29 0.38 4.71 14.34
N ASP A 30 -0.06 5.84 14.87
CA ASP A 30 -1.39 6.10 15.43
C ASP A 30 -2.19 7.12 14.58
N LEU A 31 -1.89 7.24 13.28
CA LEU A 31 -2.50 8.27 12.41
C LEU A 31 -4.03 8.18 12.37
N LEU A 32 -4.59 6.99 12.21
CA LEU A 32 -6.05 6.83 12.12
C LEU A 32 -6.75 7.24 13.42
N ASP A 33 -6.16 6.91 14.57
CA ASP A 33 -6.68 7.31 15.88
C ASP A 33 -6.69 8.84 16.03
N ARG A 34 -5.62 9.51 15.59
CA ARG A 34 -5.53 10.98 15.64
C ARG A 34 -6.53 11.67 14.72
N LEU A 35 -6.74 11.13 13.52
CA LEU A 35 -7.71 11.67 12.57
C LEU A 35 -9.15 11.48 13.08
N ALA A 36 -9.48 10.31 13.64
CA ALA A 36 -10.80 10.04 14.22
C ALA A 36 -11.09 10.90 15.46
N ALA A 37 -10.05 11.25 16.22
CA ALA A 37 -10.17 12.08 17.42
C ALA A 37 -10.23 13.59 17.13
N ASP A 38 -9.98 14.03 15.89
CA ASP A 38 -9.95 15.45 15.54
C ASP A 38 -11.36 15.95 15.17
N PRO A 39 -11.98 16.82 15.99
CA PRO A 39 -13.35 17.28 15.75
C PRO A 39 -13.49 18.16 14.50
N ARG A 40 -12.37 18.60 13.89
CA ARG A 40 -12.39 19.30 12.60
C ARG A 40 -12.80 18.34 11.48
N LEU A 41 -12.43 17.06 11.55
CA LEU A 41 -12.70 16.09 10.49
C LEU A 41 -14.06 15.40 10.72
N PRO A 42 -15.00 15.46 9.76
CA PRO A 42 -16.29 14.80 9.87
C PRO A 42 -16.19 13.34 9.40
N VAL A 43 -15.25 12.56 9.96
CA VAL A 43 -15.10 11.12 9.72
C VAL A 43 -14.82 10.41 11.04
N ASP A 44 -15.46 9.26 11.25
CA ASP A 44 -15.23 8.46 12.46
C ASP A 44 -14.16 7.36 12.24
N ALA A 45 -13.85 6.64 13.33
CA ALA A 45 -12.83 5.59 13.32
C ALA A 45 -13.23 4.38 12.45
N ASP A 46 -14.52 4.05 12.39
CA ASP A 46 -15.02 2.90 11.62
C ASP A 46 -14.97 3.22 10.11
N GLU A 47 -15.32 4.45 9.72
CA GLU A 47 -15.19 4.95 8.35
C GLU A 47 -13.72 4.93 7.90
N LEU A 48 -12.80 5.41 8.74
CA LEU A 48 -11.36 5.39 8.45
C LEU A 48 -10.80 3.96 8.36
N ALA A 49 -11.21 3.07 9.25
CA ALA A 49 -10.82 1.66 9.21
C ALA A 49 -11.32 0.97 7.94
N ALA A 50 -12.57 1.22 7.54
CA ALA A 50 -13.15 0.68 6.33
C ALA A 50 -12.42 1.14 5.06
N LEU A 51 -11.94 2.40 5.03
CA LEU A 51 -11.19 2.94 3.88
C LEU A 51 -9.87 2.20 3.61
N VAL A 52 -9.24 1.63 4.64
CA VAL A 52 -7.94 0.95 4.54
C VAL A 52 -8.03 -0.57 4.72
N ALA A 53 -9.23 -1.11 4.87
CA ALA A 53 -9.46 -2.52 5.20
C ALA A 53 -9.01 -3.50 4.12
N ASP A 54 -8.96 -3.07 2.86
CA ASP A 54 -8.49 -3.88 1.73
C ASP A 54 -7.15 -3.36 1.16
N PRO A 55 -6.01 -3.93 1.60
CA PRO A 55 -4.70 -3.58 1.05
C PRO A 55 -4.56 -3.83 -0.46
N ALA A 56 -5.31 -4.79 -1.02
CA ALA A 56 -5.20 -5.13 -2.44
C ALA A 56 -5.70 -3.99 -3.34
N ALA A 57 -6.70 -3.22 -2.88
CA ALA A 57 -7.21 -2.04 -3.57
C ALA A 57 -6.14 -0.96 -3.80
N PHE A 58 -5.07 -0.93 -2.98
CA PHE A 58 -3.98 0.05 -3.07
C PHE A 58 -2.86 -0.37 -4.04
N THR A 59 -2.97 -1.54 -4.68
CA THR A 59 -1.94 -2.07 -5.60
C THR A 59 -2.12 -1.62 -7.05
N GLY A 60 -3.19 -0.87 -7.35
CA GLY A 60 -3.48 -0.36 -8.69
C GLY A 60 -3.56 -1.49 -9.74
N ALA A 61 -2.75 -1.38 -10.79
CA ALA A 61 -2.73 -2.36 -11.88
C ALA A 61 -1.72 -3.51 -11.68
N ALA A 62 -1.04 -3.60 -10.53
CA ALA A 62 0.06 -4.55 -10.31
C ALA A 62 -0.32 -5.99 -10.64
N GLY A 63 -1.49 -6.46 -10.17
CA GLY A 63 -1.97 -7.81 -10.47
C GLY A 63 -2.14 -8.07 -11.98
N ARG A 64 -2.68 -7.09 -12.72
CA ARG A 64 -2.83 -7.19 -14.19
C ARG A 64 -1.50 -7.16 -14.91
N GLN A 65 -0.56 -6.35 -14.45
CA GLN A 65 0.79 -6.25 -15.01
C GLN A 65 1.54 -7.58 -14.84
N VAL A 66 1.50 -8.15 -13.63
CA VAL A 66 2.09 -9.48 -13.36
C VAL A 66 1.44 -10.55 -14.22
N ALA A 67 0.11 -10.61 -14.28
CA ALA A 67 -0.59 -11.60 -15.10
C ALA A 67 -0.20 -11.50 -16.59
N THR A 68 -0.05 -10.28 -17.11
CA THR A 68 0.37 -10.04 -18.49
C THR A 68 1.79 -10.56 -18.73
N LEU A 69 2.72 -10.28 -17.82
CA LEU A 69 4.10 -10.77 -17.88
C LEU A 69 4.13 -12.31 -17.81
N THR A 70 3.41 -12.91 -16.86
CA THR A 70 3.35 -14.37 -16.70
C THR A 70 2.79 -15.05 -17.96
N ALA A 71 1.79 -14.48 -18.62
CA ALA A 71 1.27 -15.00 -19.89
C ALA A 71 2.32 -14.94 -21.03
N ALA A 72 3.08 -13.84 -21.11
CA ALA A 72 4.18 -13.72 -22.07
C ALA A 72 5.29 -14.75 -21.79
N VAL A 73 5.67 -14.94 -20.52
CA VAL A 73 6.63 -15.96 -20.10
C VAL A 73 6.13 -17.37 -20.44
N ALA A 74 4.86 -17.67 -20.17
CA ALA A 74 4.26 -18.97 -20.49
C ALA A 74 4.35 -19.29 -22.00
N THR A 75 4.20 -18.28 -22.86
CA THR A 75 4.38 -18.44 -24.32
C THR A 75 5.81 -18.85 -24.67
N VAL A 76 6.82 -18.27 -24.01
CA VAL A 76 8.23 -18.62 -24.21
C VAL A 76 8.52 -20.03 -23.68
N VAL A 77 8.04 -20.36 -22.48
CA VAL A 77 8.20 -21.70 -21.88
C VAL A 77 7.60 -22.78 -22.77
N ALA A 78 6.41 -22.55 -23.34
CA ALA A 78 5.77 -23.49 -24.25
C ALA A 78 6.57 -23.74 -25.53
N ARG A 79 7.33 -22.74 -26.02
CA ARG A 79 8.22 -22.88 -27.19
C ARG A 79 9.53 -23.58 -26.86
N HIS A 80 9.97 -23.53 -25.61
CA HIS A 80 11.29 -24.03 -25.18
C HIS A 80 11.20 -24.85 -23.88
N PRO A 81 10.43 -25.95 -23.84
CA PRO A 81 10.14 -26.68 -22.60
C PRO A 81 11.39 -27.30 -21.96
N VAL A 82 12.35 -27.78 -22.77
CA VAL A 82 13.61 -28.36 -22.26
C VAL A 82 14.50 -27.28 -21.66
N ALA A 83 14.66 -26.14 -22.34
CA ALA A 83 15.50 -25.04 -21.85
C ALA A 83 14.91 -24.37 -20.60
N ALA A 84 13.58 -24.28 -20.50
CA ALA A 84 12.90 -23.74 -19.32
C ALA A 84 13.14 -24.59 -18.05
N ASN A 85 13.44 -25.88 -18.21
CA ASN A 85 13.73 -26.81 -17.11
C ASN A 85 15.23 -26.89 -16.76
N TYR A 86 16.07 -26.02 -17.33
CA TYR A 86 17.49 -25.99 -16.99
C TYR A 86 17.67 -25.67 -15.50
N GLN A 87 18.41 -26.54 -14.80
CA GLN A 87 18.88 -26.29 -13.45
C GLN A 87 20.41 -26.21 -13.46
N PRO A 88 21.00 -25.09 -12.98
CA PRO A 88 22.44 -24.99 -12.86
C PRO A 88 22.96 -26.00 -11.83
N ALA A 89 24.18 -26.51 -12.03
CA ALA A 89 24.84 -27.34 -11.03
C ALA A 89 25.07 -26.53 -9.74
N PRO A 90 25.05 -27.18 -8.55
CA PRO A 90 25.39 -26.50 -7.29
C PRO A 90 26.78 -25.85 -7.40
N ILE A 91 26.87 -24.57 -7.03
CA ILE A 91 28.16 -23.91 -6.86
C ILE A 91 28.72 -24.41 -5.52
N LEU A 92 29.89 -25.08 -5.54
CA LEU A 92 30.60 -25.54 -4.35
C LEU A 92 31.32 -24.40 -3.63
#